data_AF-A0A6A6KGJ1-F1
#
_entry.id   AF-A0A6A6KGJ1-F1
#
_cell.length_a   1.000
_cell.length_b   1.000
_cell.length_c   1.000
_cell.angle_alpha   90.00
_cell.angle_beta   90.00
_cell.angle_gamma   90.00
#
_symmetry.space_group_name_H-M   'P 1'
#
loop_
_entity.id
_entity.type
_entity.pdbx_description
1 polymer ?
#
loop_
_entity_poly.entity_id
_entity_poly.type
_entity_poly.pdbx_seq_one_letter_code
_entity_poly.pdbx_strand_id
1 'polypeptide(L)'
;MYTPFVVCLAAGNLKIETFRHCISQDFHFLKAFAHAYKLAEECADDDDAKLAITKLRKGVLEELKMHNSFVLEWGIDPSKEETINSATVRYTDFLLATASGKVEGVEGPDKHATPFERTKVAAYTLGAMTPCMRLYAFLAKEFQALVDSEDGSHPYKKWIDNYSSEGIEASALQTEDLLDNLSIPLTSEELDIIEKLYHQAMKLEIEFFNVQPLSQSTVVPLTKEHKPVEDRLVIFSDFDLTCTIFYSSAILADIAIVMAPKSDQAQPENQIARMSSAELRKAWVLLSGQYTEEYEQCIESILPPEKVEFNYEVLCKALEQLSDFERKANARVVESGVLKGLNLEDKKSW
;
A
#
# COMPACT_ATOMS: atom_id res chain seq x y z
N MET A 1 2.31 5.18 -0.19
CA MET A 1 1.86 5.95 -1.36
C MET A 1 2.46 5.38 -2.64
N TYR A 2 3.78 5.38 -2.83
CA TYR A 2 4.44 4.76 -4.00
C TYR A 2 4.62 3.24 -3.87
N THR A 3 3.54 2.50 -3.59
CA THR A 3 3.61 1.03 -3.59
C THR A 3 3.87 0.54 -5.02
N PRO A 4 4.46 -0.66 -5.21
CA PRO A 4 4.66 -1.21 -6.54
C PRO A 4 3.36 -1.28 -7.37
N PHE A 5 2.21 -1.48 -6.72
CA PHE A 5 0.89 -1.45 -7.37
C PHE A 5 0.57 -0.06 -7.92
N VAL A 6 0.66 0.96 -7.08
CA VAL A 6 0.37 2.36 -7.43
C VAL A 6 1.27 2.83 -8.57
N VAL A 7 2.56 2.50 -8.50
CA VAL A 7 3.51 2.90 -9.54
C VAL A 7 3.22 2.21 -10.87
N CYS A 8 2.94 0.91 -10.86
CA CYS A 8 2.58 0.20 -12.10
C CYS A 8 1.27 0.70 -12.71
N LEU A 9 0.29 1.08 -11.88
CA LEU A 9 -0.96 1.68 -12.33
C LEU A 9 -0.70 3.02 -13.03
N ALA A 10 0.12 3.87 -12.40
CA ALA A 10 0.50 5.17 -12.92
C ALA A 10 1.33 5.10 -14.21
N ALA A 11 2.18 4.08 -14.34
CA ALA A 11 3.00 3.84 -15.53
C ALA A 11 2.23 3.16 -16.69
N GLY A 12 0.97 2.77 -16.47
CA GLY A 12 0.17 2.06 -17.48
C GLY A 12 0.60 0.62 -17.77
N ASN A 13 1.54 0.07 -17.00
CA ASN A 13 2.06 -1.28 -17.17
C ASN A 13 1.51 -2.30 -16.16
N LEU A 14 0.59 -1.90 -15.28
CA LEU A 14 -0.16 -2.83 -14.44
C LEU A 14 -0.85 -3.89 -15.28
N LYS A 15 -0.71 -5.17 -14.94
CA LYS A 15 -1.52 -6.25 -15.52
C LYS A 15 -3.00 -6.02 -15.20
N ILE A 16 -3.85 -6.16 -16.21
CA ILE A 16 -5.29 -5.91 -16.09
C ILE A 16 -5.97 -6.77 -15.01
N GLU A 17 -5.50 -8.00 -14.77
CA GLU A 17 -6.06 -8.86 -13.72
C GLU A 17 -5.77 -8.35 -12.30
N THR A 18 -4.60 -7.74 -12.08
CA THR A 18 -4.29 -7.08 -10.81
C THR A 18 -5.18 -5.85 -10.60
N PHE A 19 -5.40 -5.05 -11.65
CA PHE A 19 -6.30 -3.92 -11.60
C PHE A 19 -7.73 -4.36 -11.28
N ARG A 20 -8.24 -5.36 -12.00
CA ARG A 20 -9.56 -5.96 -11.79
C ARG A 20 -9.76 -6.47 -10.37
N HIS A 21 -8.77 -7.14 -9.80
CA HIS A 21 -8.81 -7.57 -8.40
C HIS A 21 -8.88 -6.39 -7.44
N CYS A 22 -8.08 -5.33 -7.66
CA CYS A 22 -8.17 -4.13 -6.83
C CYS A 22 -9.58 -3.50 -6.87
N ILE A 23 -10.18 -3.39 -8.07
CA ILE A 23 -11.54 -2.87 -8.26
C ILE A 23 -12.60 -3.80 -7.63
N SER A 24 -12.39 -5.12 -7.65
CA SER A 24 -13.29 -6.07 -6.97
C SER A 24 -13.26 -5.89 -5.45
N GLN A 25 -12.09 -5.57 -4.88
CA GLN A 25 -11.96 -5.28 -3.45
C GLN A 25 -12.53 -3.90 -3.09
N ASP A 26 -12.34 -2.89 -3.95
CA ASP A 26 -12.87 -1.52 -3.78
C ASP A 26 -14.40 -1.48 -3.70
N PHE A 27 -15.08 -2.43 -4.35
CA PHE A 27 -16.52 -2.62 -4.20
C PHE A 27 -16.97 -2.83 -2.74
N HIS A 28 -16.18 -3.53 -1.93
CA HIS A 28 -16.47 -3.72 -0.51
C HIS A 28 -16.25 -2.44 0.30
N PHE A 29 -15.26 -1.62 -0.08
CA PHE A 29 -15.06 -0.29 0.47
C PHE A 29 -16.26 0.60 0.24
N LEU A 30 -16.71 0.73 -1.01
CA LEU A 30 -17.85 1.58 -1.35
C LEU A 30 -19.13 1.17 -0.62
N LYS A 31 -19.36 -0.14 -0.40
CA LYS A 31 -20.46 -0.63 0.44
C LYS A 31 -20.32 -0.21 1.91
N ALA A 32 -19.13 -0.38 2.48
CA ALA A 32 -18.87 0.01 3.86
C ALA A 32 -18.99 1.52 4.05
N PHE A 33 -18.46 2.33 3.12
CA PHE A 33 -18.56 3.78 3.10
C PHE A 33 -20.01 4.26 3.00
N ALA A 34 -20.81 3.66 2.11
CA ALA A 34 -22.24 3.99 2.02
C ALA A 34 -22.99 3.71 3.33
N HIS A 35 -22.64 2.64 4.05
CA HIS A 35 -23.21 2.32 5.35
C HIS A 35 -22.70 3.25 6.45
N ALA A 36 -21.41 3.54 6.48
CA ALA A 36 -20.81 4.46 7.44
C ALA A 36 -21.39 5.88 7.31
N TYR A 37 -21.56 6.39 6.09
CA TYR A 37 -22.26 7.66 5.88
C TYR A 37 -23.71 7.62 6.37
N LYS A 38 -24.42 6.51 6.19
CA LYS A 38 -25.79 6.38 6.72
C LYS A 38 -25.81 6.47 8.25
N LEU A 39 -24.88 5.80 8.92
CA LEU A 39 -24.77 5.86 10.38
C LEU A 39 -24.35 7.27 10.86
N ALA A 40 -23.44 7.92 10.15
CA ALA A 40 -23.06 9.31 10.43
C ALA A 40 -24.25 10.28 10.24
N GLU A 41 -25.07 10.08 9.21
CA GLU A 41 -26.30 10.84 8.95
C GLU A 41 -27.29 10.71 10.12
N GLU A 42 -27.47 9.49 10.64
CA GLU A 42 -28.32 9.22 11.81
C GLU A 42 -27.76 9.80 13.12
N CYS A 43 -26.46 10.09 13.16
CA CYS A 43 -25.75 10.61 14.32
C CYS A 43 -25.58 12.13 14.32
N ALA A 44 -25.61 12.78 13.16
CA ALA A 44 -25.55 14.23 13.04
C ALA A 44 -26.83 14.87 13.60
N ASP A 45 -26.70 15.90 14.43
CA ASP A 45 -27.86 16.65 14.96
C ASP A 45 -28.29 17.78 14.00
N ASP A 46 -27.32 18.46 13.41
CA ASP A 46 -27.51 19.59 12.50
C ASP A 46 -28.04 19.17 11.11
N ASP A 47 -29.03 19.90 10.60
CA ASP A 47 -29.71 19.55 9.34
C ASP A 47 -28.84 19.84 8.10
N ASP A 48 -27.98 20.87 8.15
CA ASP A 48 -27.03 21.16 7.07
C ASP A 48 -25.95 20.05 6.99
N ALA A 49 -25.45 19.59 8.15
CA ALA A 49 -24.56 18.45 8.23
C ALA A 49 -25.20 17.17 7.68
N LYS A 50 -26.45 16.84 8.06
CA LYS A 50 -27.18 15.69 7.50
C LYS A 50 -27.32 15.77 5.98
N LEU A 51 -27.65 16.95 5.45
CA LEU A 51 -27.78 17.17 4.01
C LEU A 51 -26.44 16.93 3.30
N ALA A 52 -25.35 17.45 3.86
CA ALA A 52 -24.00 17.26 3.33
C ALA A 52 -23.60 15.77 3.34
N ILE A 53 -23.81 15.05 4.44
CA ILE A 53 -23.56 13.61 4.55
C ILE A 53 -24.39 12.83 3.54
N THR A 54 -25.68 13.16 3.39
CA THR A 54 -26.59 12.51 2.43
C THR A 54 -26.07 12.67 0.99
N LYS A 55 -25.56 13.86 0.65
CA LYS A 55 -24.99 14.13 -0.66
C LYS A 55 -23.73 13.30 -0.91
N LEU A 56 -22.82 13.21 0.07
CA LEU A 56 -21.62 12.37 -0.02
C LEU A 56 -21.99 10.88 -0.17
N ARG A 57 -22.96 10.40 0.63
CA ARG A 57 -23.49 9.04 0.53
C ARG A 57 -24.05 8.74 -0.85
N LYS A 58 -24.76 9.69 -1.46
CA LYS A 58 -25.30 9.55 -2.81
C LYS A 58 -24.18 9.41 -3.85
N GLY A 59 -23.10 10.18 -3.73
CA GLY A 59 -21.92 10.06 -4.59
C GLY A 59 -21.32 8.66 -4.56
N VAL A 60 -21.08 8.12 -3.37
CA VAL A 60 -20.57 6.74 -3.20
C VAL A 60 -21.52 5.69 -3.80
N LEU A 61 -22.84 5.87 -3.65
CA LEU A 61 -23.82 4.95 -4.24
C LEU A 61 -23.87 5.03 -5.77
N GLU A 62 -23.59 6.18 -6.36
CA GLU A 62 -23.46 6.34 -7.81
C GLU A 62 -22.17 5.68 -8.32
N GLU A 63 -21.06 5.86 -7.61
CA GLU A 63 -19.78 5.21 -7.89
C GLU A 63 -19.86 3.69 -7.80
N LEU A 64 -20.54 3.16 -6.78
CA LEU A 64 -20.80 1.73 -6.61
C LEU A 64 -21.57 1.15 -7.79
N LYS A 65 -22.51 1.91 -8.38
CA LYS A 65 -23.23 1.48 -9.59
C LYS A 65 -22.31 1.45 -10.80
N MET A 66 -21.42 2.45 -10.94
CA MET A 66 -20.43 2.47 -12.02
C MET A 66 -19.45 1.28 -11.90
N HIS A 67 -18.94 1.01 -10.70
CA HIS A 67 -18.08 -0.15 -10.42
C HIS A 67 -18.75 -1.46 -10.82
N ASN A 68 -20.01 -1.66 -10.42
CA ASN A 68 -20.77 -2.84 -10.83
C ASN A 68 -20.88 -2.98 -12.35
N SER A 69 -21.14 -1.88 -13.08
CA SER A 69 -21.18 -1.94 -14.55
C SER A 69 -19.85 -2.35 -15.17
N PHE A 70 -18.73 -1.79 -14.71
CA PHE A 70 -17.40 -2.16 -15.23
C PHE A 70 -17.01 -3.61 -14.92
N VAL A 71 -17.27 -4.06 -13.69
CA VAL A 71 -16.95 -5.41 -13.25
C VAL A 71 -17.74 -6.45 -14.07
N LEU A 72 -19.03 -6.19 -14.32
CA LEU A 72 -19.88 -7.04 -15.18
C LEU A 72 -19.40 -7.04 -16.65
N GLU A 73 -19.03 -5.88 -17.20
CA GLU A 73 -18.48 -5.77 -18.56
C GLU A 73 -17.16 -6.56 -18.72
N TRP A 74 -16.36 -6.65 -17.67
CA TRP A 74 -15.11 -7.43 -17.64
C TRP A 74 -15.32 -8.94 -17.43
N GLY A 75 -16.57 -9.40 -17.32
CA GLY A 75 -16.89 -10.80 -17.09
C GLY A 75 -16.56 -11.29 -15.67
N ILE A 76 -16.28 -10.36 -14.76
CA ILE A 76 -16.14 -10.65 -13.34
C ILE A 76 -17.52 -10.57 -12.74
N ASP A 77 -17.92 -11.62 -12.04
CA ASP A 77 -19.17 -11.63 -11.31
C ASP A 77 -18.85 -11.18 -9.87
N PRO A 78 -19.24 -9.97 -9.44
CA PRO A 78 -18.99 -9.50 -8.07
C PRO A 78 -19.77 -10.32 -7.03
N SER A 79 -20.70 -11.18 -7.45
CA SER A 79 -21.39 -12.15 -6.59
C SER A 79 -20.72 -13.52 -6.53
N LYS A 80 -19.77 -13.82 -7.43
CA LYS A 80 -18.84 -14.94 -7.25
C LYS A 80 -17.77 -14.47 -6.28
N GLU A 81 -17.89 -14.93 -5.04
CA GLU A 81 -16.99 -14.64 -3.92
C GLU A 81 -15.51 -14.86 -4.30
N GLU A 82 -14.84 -13.83 -4.83
CA GLU A 82 -13.43 -13.65 -4.56
C GLU A 82 -13.30 -13.44 -3.05
N THR A 83 -12.46 -14.23 -2.41
CA THR A 83 -12.20 -14.10 -0.97
C THR A 83 -11.77 -12.66 -0.69
N ILE A 84 -12.55 -11.96 0.14
CA ILE A 84 -12.22 -10.58 0.54
C ILE A 84 -10.84 -10.60 1.19
N ASN A 85 -9.93 -9.76 0.70
CA ASN A 85 -8.58 -9.73 1.21
C ASN A 85 -8.58 -9.22 2.67
N SER A 86 -7.58 -9.63 3.45
CA SER A 86 -7.54 -9.27 4.88
C SER A 86 -7.40 -7.77 5.15
N ALA A 87 -6.81 -6.98 4.22
CA ALA A 87 -6.64 -5.54 4.39
C ALA A 87 -7.97 -4.79 4.20
N THR A 88 -8.75 -5.18 3.18
CA THR A 88 -10.11 -4.73 2.93
C THR A 88 -10.97 -4.98 4.15
N VAL A 89 -10.97 -6.22 4.68
CA VAL A 89 -11.73 -6.56 5.90
C VAL A 89 -11.33 -5.66 7.07
N ARG A 90 -10.02 -5.52 7.35
CA ARG A 90 -9.54 -4.67 8.45
C ARG A 90 -10.03 -3.24 8.34
N TYR A 91 -9.97 -2.64 7.15
CA TYR A 91 -10.41 -1.26 7.01
C TYR A 91 -11.94 -1.17 7.08
N THR A 92 -12.69 -2.01 6.37
CA THR A 92 -14.16 -1.98 6.47
C THR A 92 -14.65 -2.21 7.90
N ASP A 93 -14.01 -3.10 8.67
CA ASP A 93 -14.34 -3.36 10.07
C ASP A 93 -14.00 -2.17 10.96
N PHE A 94 -12.82 -1.58 10.78
CA PHE A 94 -12.40 -0.35 11.47
C PHE A 94 -13.40 0.79 11.23
N LEU A 95 -13.79 1.02 9.97
CA LEU A 95 -14.71 2.08 9.59
C LEU A 95 -16.11 1.84 10.18
N LEU A 96 -16.66 0.64 10.03
CA LEU A 96 -18.00 0.32 10.53
C LEU A 96 -18.05 0.29 12.07
N ALA A 97 -16.98 -0.14 12.74
CA ALA A 97 -16.85 -0.04 14.18
C ALA A 97 -16.87 1.43 14.63
N THR A 98 -16.06 2.29 13.99
CA THR A 98 -16.03 3.74 14.24
C THR A 98 -17.41 4.36 14.04
N ALA A 99 -18.07 4.06 12.92
CA ALA A 99 -19.40 4.56 12.59
C ALA A 99 -20.52 4.06 13.52
N SER A 100 -20.31 2.92 14.17
CA SER A 100 -21.21 2.40 15.21
C SER A 100 -20.88 2.96 16.60
N GLY A 101 -19.96 3.92 16.71
CA GLY A 101 -19.53 4.52 17.97
C GLY A 101 -18.55 3.68 18.79
N LYS A 102 -17.99 2.60 18.22
CA LYS A 102 -16.95 1.77 18.87
C LYS A 102 -15.57 2.34 18.56
N VAL A 103 -15.22 3.42 19.24
CA VAL A 103 -13.92 4.08 19.12
C VAL A 103 -13.07 3.77 20.35
N GLU A 104 -11.84 3.32 20.14
CA GLU A 104 -10.94 2.98 21.24
C GLU A 104 -10.65 4.20 22.11
N GLY A 105 -10.82 4.07 23.43
CA GLY A 105 -10.66 5.17 24.37
C GLY A 105 -11.89 6.08 24.53
N VAL A 106 -13.01 5.77 23.86
CA VAL A 106 -14.29 6.47 24.00
C VAL A 106 -15.35 5.51 24.52
N GLU A 107 -16.08 5.88 25.56
CA GLU A 107 -17.32 5.18 25.92
C GLU A 107 -18.35 5.46 24.82
N GLY A 108 -18.72 4.41 24.08
CA GLY A 108 -19.67 4.54 22.98
C GLY A 108 -21.02 5.09 23.44
N PRO A 109 -21.80 5.71 22.54
CA PRO A 109 -23.10 6.28 22.89
C PRO A 109 -24.04 5.19 23.43
N ASP A 110 -24.37 5.28 24.72
CA ASP A 110 -25.40 4.44 25.32
C ASP A 110 -26.79 4.74 24.72
N LYS A 111 -27.80 3.91 25.04
CA LYS A 111 -29.20 4.15 24.61
C LYS A 111 -29.75 5.53 25.00
N HIS A 112 -29.09 6.22 25.93
CA HIS A 112 -29.42 7.56 26.42
C HIS A 112 -28.47 8.65 25.91
N ALA A 113 -27.63 8.38 24.91
CA ALA A 113 -26.69 9.34 24.37
C ALA A 113 -27.39 10.61 23.87
N THR A 114 -26.88 11.74 24.32
CA THR A 114 -27.30 13.08 23.94
C THR A 114 -27.08 13.34 22.44
N PRO A 115 -27.82 14.27 21.80
CA PRO A 115 -27.56 14.64 20.42
C PRO A 115 -26.11 15.08 20.16
N PHE A 116 -25.49 15.71 21.16
CA PHE A 116 -24.08 16.08 21.13
C PHE A 116 -23.15 14.87 21.06
N GLU A 117 -23.33 13.87 21.94
CA GLU A 117 -22.53 12.64 21.92
C GLU A 117 -22.68 11.85 20.62
N ARG A 118 -23.87 11.86 20.02
CA ARG A 118 -24.09 11.27 18.70
C ARG A 118 -23.34 12.04 17.61
N THR A 119 -23.37 13.37 17.66
CA THR A 119 -22.65 14.20 16.68
C THR A 119 -21.14 13.94 16.69
N LYS A 120 -20.55 13.61 17.86
CA LYS A 120 -19.14 13.16 17.94
C LYS A 120 -18.87 11.92 17.09
N VAL A 121 -19.79 10.95 17.09
CA VAL A 121 -19.65 9.75 16.26
C VAL A 121 -19.68 10.09 14.78
N ALA A 122 -20.51 11.06 14.36
CA ALA A 122 -20.48 11.57 12.98
C ALA A 122 -19.12 12.18 12.64
N ALA A 123 -18.54 13.01 13.53
CA ALA A 123 -17.21 13.59 13.36
C ALA A 123 -16.11 12.51 13.27
N TYR A 124 -16.12 11.52 14.16
CA TYR A 124 -15.17 10.39 14.16
C TYR A 124 -15.29 9.56 12.89
N THR A 125 -16.52 9.32 12.42
CA THR A 125 -16.77 8.60 11.17
C THR A 125 -16.16 9.34 9.99
N LEU A 126 -16.38 10.65 9.87
CA LEU A 126 -15.75 11.45 8.82
C LEU A 126 -14.23 11.50 8.97
N GLY A 127 -13.70 11.56 10.19
CA GLY A 127 -12.26 11.45 10.45
C GLY A 127 -11.64 10.17 9.89
N ALA A 128 -12.36 9.04 9.97
CA ALA A 128 -11.94 7.76 9.42
C ALA A 128 -12.16 7.61 7.89
N MET A 129 -12.97 8.48 7.27
CA MET A 129 -13.30 8.41 5.83
C MET A 129 -12.54 9.44 4.99
N THR A 130 -12.25 10.62 5.57
CA THR A 130 -11.57 11.73 4.88
C THR A 130 -10.23 11.35 4.24
N PRO A 131 -9.36 10.54 4.89
CA PRO A 131 -8.11 10.08 4.29
C PRO A 131 -8.27 9.42 2.92
N CYS A 132 -9.27 8.54 2.77
CA CYS A 132 -9.54 7.82 1.52
C CYS A 132 -9.86 8.80 0.39
N MET A 133 -10.83 9.70 0.60
CA MET A 133 -11.27 10.66 -0.41
C MET A 133 -10.13 11.57 -0.86
N ARG A 134 -9.37 12.12 0.10
CA ARG A 134 -8.24 13.00 -0.19
C ARG A 134 -7.10 12.24 -0.87
N LEU A 135 -6.78 11.03 -0.42
CA LEU A 135 -5.71 10.22 -1.01
C LEU A 135 -6.00 9.88 -2.47
N TYR A 136 -7.22 9.45 -2.79
CA TYR A 136 -7.59 9.13 -4.18
C TYR A 136 -7.57 10.37 -5.09
N ALA A 137 -8.08 11.52 -4.62
CA ALA A 137 -8.00 12.79 -5.35
C ALA A 137 -6.54 13.20 -5.62
N PHE A 138 -5.67 13.05 -4.62
CA PHE A 138 -4.24 13.33 -4.74
C PHE A 138 -3.57 12.37 -5.75
N LEU A 139 -3.72 11.06 -5.56
CA LEU A 139 -3.11 10.04 -6.42
C LEU A 139 -3.53 10.20 -7.88
N ALA A 140 -4.82 10.46 -8.13
CA ALA A 140 -5.30 10.63 -9.50
C ALA A 140 -4.71 11.86 -10.19
N LYS A 141 -4.51 12.98 -9.46
CA LYS A 141 -3.81 14.16 -9.98
C LYS A 141 -2.34 13.86 -10.29
N GLU A 142 -1.66 13.14 -9.40
CA GLU A 142 -0.28 12.69 -9.64
C GLU A 142 -0.20 11.79 -10.87
N PHE A 143 -1.13 10.84 -11.03
CA PHE A 143 -1.16 9.96 -12.20
C PHE A 143 -1.48 10.73 -13.48
N GLN A 144 -2.39 11.70 -13.44
CA GLN A 144 -2.72 12.51 -14.62
C GLN A 144 -1.51 13.28 -15.13
N ALA A 145 -0.61 13.71 -14.24
CA ALA A 145 0.64 14.35 -14.63
C ALA A 145 1.62 13.37 -15.32
N LEU A 146 1.42 12.05 -15.18
CA LEU A 146 2.25 10.99 -15.76
C LEU A 146 1.65 10.41 -17.06
N VAL A 147 0.35 10.59 -17.30
CA VAL A 147 -0.30 10.14 -18.54
C VAL A 147 0.11 11.06 -19.69
N ASP A 148 0.86 10.52 -20.66
CA ASP A 148 1.19 11.26 -21.88
C ASP A 148 -0.09 11.65 -22.64
N SER A 149 -0.26 12.95 -22.85
CA SER A 149 -1.47 13.51 -23.46
C SER A 149 -1.60 13.18 -24.95
N GLU A 150 -0.51 12.79 -25.62
CA GLU A 150 -0.45 12.68 -27.07
C GLU A 150 -0.83 11.30 -27.63
N ASP A 151 -0.67 10.21 -26.87
CA ASP A 151 -0.77 8.86 -27.45
C ASP A 151 -2.10 8.12 -27.12
N GLY A 152 -2.86 8.60 -26.13
CA GLY A 152 -4.17 8.01 -25.76
C GLY A 152 -4.14 6.50 -25.40
N SER A 153 -2.95 5.91 -25.32
CA SER A 153 -2.69 4.48 -25.22
C SER A 153 -2.71 3.96 -23.79
N HIS A 154 -2.77 4.85 -22.80
CA HIS A 154 -2.73 4.49 -21.38
C HIS A 154 -3.96 3.63 -20.99
N PRO A 155 -3.79 2.34 -20.61
CA PRO A 155 -4.91 1.41 -20.41
C PRO A 155 -5.90 1.84 -19.33
N TYR A 156 -5.44 2.62 -18.34
CA TYR A 156 -6.22 3.07 -17.20
C TYR A 156 -6.67 4.53 -17.28
N LYS A 157 -6.51 5.18 -18.44
CA LYS A 157 -6.80 6.61 -18.60
C LYS A 157 -8.20 7.01 -18.13
N LYS A 158 -9.22 6.24 -18.49
CA LYS A 158 -10.61 6.50 -18.09
C LYS A 158 -10.80 6.51 -16.57
N TRP A 159 -10.12 5.60 -15.86
CA TRP A 159 -10.16 5.55 -14.40
C TRP A 159 -9.46 6.78 -13.82
N ILE A 160 -8.25 7.11 -14.32
CA ILE A 160 -7.48 8.28 -13.88
C ILE A 160 -8.29 9.57 -14.10
N ASP A 161 -8.81 9.80 -15.31
CA ASP A 161 -9.59 10.98 -15.68
C ASP A 161 -10.83 11.15 -14.77
N ASN A 162 -11.47 10.05 -14.38
CA ASN A 162 -12.62 10.08 -13.47
C ASN A 162 -12.23 10.55 -12.06
N TYR A 163 -11.19 9.96 -11.47
CA TYR A 163 -10.72 10.32 -10.13
C TYR A 163 -9.97 11.64 -10.07
N SER A 164 -9.39 12.11 -11.18
CA SER A 164 -8.74 13.43 -11.28
C SER A 164 -9.73 14.55 -11.60
N SER A 165 -11.03 14.24 -11.73
CA SER A 165 -12.04 15.23 -12.08
C SER A 165 -12.27 16.26 -10.98
N GLU A 166 -12.74 17.45 -11.37
CA GLU A 166 -13.13 18.52 -10.42
C GLU A 166 -14.21 18.06 -9.44
N GLY A 167 -15.08 17.13 -9.85
CA GLY A 167 -16.13 16.57 -8.98
C GLY A 167 -15.59 15.76 -7.82
N ILE A 168 -14.50 15.01 -8.02
CA ILE A 168 -13.84 14.23 -6.96
C ILE A 168 -13.10 15.15 -6.00
N GLU A 169 -12.36 16.13 -6.53
CA GLU A 169 -11.72 17.16 -5.70
C GLU A 169 -12.74 17.92 -4.85
N ALA A 170 -13.87 18.34 -5.45
CA ALA A 170 -14.94 19.02 -4.74
C ALA A 170 -15.57 18.15 -3.66
N SER A 171 -15.67 16.83 -3.88
CA SER A 171 -16.18 15.89 -2.88
C SER A 171 -15.20 15.68 -1.72
N ALA A 172 -13.88 15.64 -2.01
CA ALA A 172 -12.85 15.60 -0.99
C ALA A 172 -12.87 16.86 -0.11
N LEU A 173 -12.90 18.04 -0.73
CA LEU A 173 -13.04 19.33 -0.02
C LEU A 173 -14.33 19.39 0.80
N GLN A 174 -15.47 18.96 0.23
CA GLN A 174 -16.73 18.93 0.96
C GLN A 174 -16.68 18.00 2.19
N THR A 175 -15.93 16.90 2.12
CA THR A 175 -15.76 15.97 3.25
C THR A 175 -14.89 16.61 4.34
N GLU A 176 -13.83 17.31 3.96
CA GLU A 176 -12.93 18.04 4.86
C GLU A 176 -13.64 19.20 5.56
N ASP A 177 -14.33 20.05 4.79
CA ASP A 177 -15.11 21.19 5.33
C ASP A 177 -16.16 20.70 6.33
N LEU A 178 -16.81 19.57 6.03
CA LEU A 178 -17.80 18.98 6.92
C LEU A 178 -17.17 18.41 8.20
N LEU A 179 -16.01 17.75 8.09
CA LEU A 179 -15.25 17.29 9.26
C LEU A 179 -14.83 18.47 10.14
N ASP A 180 -14.32 19.55 9.55
CA ASP A 180 -13.94 20.77 10.26
C ASP A 180 -15.13 21.35 11.02
N ASN A 181 -16.28 21.48 10.36
CA ASN A 181 -17.51 21.99 10.98
C ASN A 181 -17.99 21.12 12.16
N LEU A 182 -18.00 19.79 11.99
CA LEU A 182 -18.38 18.86 13.05
C LEU A 182 -17.35 18.83 14.20
N SER A 183 -16.13 19.31 13.95
CA SER A 183 -15.05 19.36 14.94
C SER A 183 -15.04 20.63 15.78
N ILE A 184 -15.73 21.71 15.37
CA ILE A 184 -15.81 22.99 16.10
C ILE A 184 -16.17 22.84 17.59
N PRO A 185 -17.19 22.05 17.98
CA PRO A 185 -17.60 21.96 19.38
C PRO A 185 -16.81 20.93 20.19
N LEU A 186 -15.80 20.27 19.59
CA LEU A 186 -15.04 19.21 20.24
C LEU A 186 -13.91 19.77 21.12
N THR A 187 -13.60 19.03 22.17
CA THR A 187 -12.46 19.27 23.05
C THR A 187 -11.15 18.81 22.40
N SER A 188 -10.01 19.27 22.91
CA SER A 188 -8.69 18.85 22.41
C SER A 188 -8.49 17.33 22.45
N GLU A 189 -8.94 16.66 23.52
CA GLU A 189 -8.85 15.20 23.63
C GLU A 189 -9.67 14.48 22.53
N GLU A 190 -10.81 15.06 22.14
CA GLU A 190 -11.66 14.51 21.08
C GLU A 190 -11.10 14.78 19.68
N LEU A 191 -10.41 15.90 19.49
CA LEU A 191 -9.66 16.19 18.27
C LEU A 191 -8.47 15.23 18.11
N ASP A 192 -7.75 14.91 19.18
CA ASP A 192 -6.66 13.92 19.16
C ASP A 192 -7.17 12.53 18.72
N ILE A 193 -8.43 12.21 19.03
CA ILE A 193 -9.08 10.97 18.59
C ILE A 193 -9.33 11.01 17.08
N ILE A 194 -9.84 12.12 16.53
CA ILE A 194 -9.99 12.30 15.08
C ILE A 194 -8.64 12.15 14.38
N GLU A 195 -7.58 12.76 14.91
CA GLU A 195 -6.23 12.63 14.35
C GLU A 195 -5.76 11.16 14.31
N LYS A 196 -5.99 10.40 15.40
CA LYS A 196 -5.64 8.97 15.45
C LYS A 196 -6.45 8.15 14.44
N LEU A 197 -7.74 8.43 14.31
CA LEU A 197 -8.62 7.77 13.33
C LEU A 197 -8.17 8.06 11.90
N TYR A 198 -7.84 9.31 11.60
CA TYR A 198 -7.32 9.73 10.30
C TYR A 198 -6.01 9.00 9.97
N HIS A 199 -5.05 8.99 10.90
CA HIS A 199 -3.80 8.28 10.74
C HIS A 199 -4.00 6.77 10.55
N GLN A 200 -4.91 6.17 11.29
CA GLN A 200 -5.18 4.74 11.18
C GLN A 200 -5.81 4.39 9.83
N ALA A 201 -6.77 5.18 9.35
CA ALA A 201 -7.32 5.04 8.01
C ALA A 201 -6.24 5.15 6.92
N MET A 202 -5.33 6.13 7.01
CA MET A 202 -4.21 6.26 6.05
C MET A 202 -3.26 5.04 6.07
N LYS A 203 -3.00 4.44 7.23
CA LYS A 203 -2.22 3.19 7.31
C LYS A 203 -2.95 2.03 6.64
N LEU A 204 -4.25 1.92 6.87
CA LEU A 204 -5.08 0.88 6.28
C LEU A 204 -5.20 1.02 4.75
N GLU A 205 -5.24 2.24 4.22
CA GLU A 205 -5.11 2.52 2.78
C GLU A 205 -3.79 1.99 2.21
N ILE A 206 -2.68 2.27 2.90
CA ILE A 206 -1.37 1.78 2.47
C ILE A 206 -1.32 0.24 2.51
N GLU A 207 -1.89 -0.39 3.54
CA GLU A 207 -2.04 -1.84 3.61
C GLU A 207 -2.87 -2.38 2.44
N PHE A 208 -3.99 -1.72 2.12
CA PHE A 208 -4.84 -2.09 0.99
C PHE A 208 -4.08 -2.12 -0.33
N PHE A 209 -3.30 -1.08 -0.64
CA PHE A 209 -2.47 -1.06 -1.85
C PHE A 209 -1.30 -2.05 -1.81
N ASN A 210 -0.74 -2.34 -0.63
CA ASN A 210 0.39 -3.25 -0.47
C ASN A 210 0.02 -4.72 -0.67
N VAL A 211 -1.20 -5.13 -0.31
CA VAL A 211 -1.64 -6.53 -0.44
C VAL A 211 -2.14 -6.87 -1.84
N GLN A 212 -2.22 -5.88 -2.76
CA GLN A 212 -2.67 -6.14 -4.12
C GLN A 212 -1.72 -7.11 -4.83
N PRO A 213 -2.23 -8.15 -5.51
CA PRO A 213 -1.42 -9.19 -6.10
C PRO A 213 -0.60 -8.63 -7.28
N LEU A 214 0.72 -8.65 -7.15
CA LEU A 214 1.63 -8.26 -8.23
C LEU A 214 2.39 -9.47 -8.74
N SER A 215 2.07 -9.87 -9.97
CA SER A 215 2.73 -10.99 -10.67
C SER A 215 3.74 -10.52 -11.72
N GLN A 216 4.05 -9.23 -11.76
CA GLN A 216 4.94 -8.62 -12.74
C GLN A 216 6.15 -8.00 -12.05
N SER A 217 7.30 -8.03 -12.73
CA SER A 217 8.47 -7.27 -12.32
C SER A 217 8.15 -5.79 -12.43
N THR A 218 8.29 -5.06 -11.33
CA THR A 218 8.07 -3.61 -11.30
C THR A 218 9.43 -2.93 -11.41
N VAL A 219 9.75 -2.38 -12.58
CA VAL A 219 10.82 -1.40 -12.72
C VAL A 219 10.16 -0.03 -12.59
N VAL A 220 10.48 0.69 -11.51
CA VAL A 220 10.05 2.08 -11.30
C VAL A 220 11.13 2.98 -11.85
N PRO A 221 10.90 3.70 -12.96
CA PRO A 221 11.78 4.78 -13.35
C PRO A 221 11.58 5.87 -12.31
N LEU A 222 12.62 6.19 -11.53
CA LEU A 222 12.56 7.29 -10.57
C LEU A 222 12.42 8.67 -11.27
N THR A 223 12.49 8.71 -12.60
CA THR A 223 12.46 9.93 -13.41
C THR A 223 11.77 9.68 -14.75
N LYS A 224 11.04 10.69 -15.25
CA LYS A 224 10.52 10.74 -16.62
C LYS A 224 11.66 10.77 -17.64
N GLU A 225 11.37 10.48 -18.91
CA GLU A 225 12.30 10.77 -20.01
C GLU A 225 12.74 12.23 -19.92
N HIS A 226 14.05 12.41 -19.84
CA HIS A 226 14.68 13.71 -19.68
C HIS A 226 14.40 14.59 -20.90
N LYS A 227 13.81 15.77 -20.70
CA LYS A 227 13.64 16.77 -21.75
C LYS A 227 14.85 17.70 -21.74
N PRO A 228 15.81 17.57 -22.67
CA PRO A 228 17.10 18.29 -22.58
C PRO A 228 16.98 19.82 -22.59
N VAL A 229 15.83 20.34 -23.03
CA VAL A 229 15.54 21.78 -23.11
C VAL A 229 15.01 22.34 -21.77
N GLU A 230 14.31 21.51 -20.99
CA GLU A 230 13.65 21.90 -19.73
C GLU A 230 14.47 21.48 -18.51
N ASP A 231 15.04 20.28 -18.55
CA ASP A 231 15.77 19.67 -17.44
C ASP A 231 17.28 19.97 -17.57
N ARG A 232 17.71 21.14 -17.09
CA ARG A 232 19.12 21.57 -17.24
C ARG A 232 20.11 20.84 -16.33
N LEU A 233 19.62 20.05 -15.38
CA LEU A 233 20.45 19.35 -14.40
C LEU A 233 19.77 18.06 -13.94
N VAL A 234 20.44 16.93 -14.13
CA VAL A 234 20.07 15.65 -13.49
C VAL A 234 21.09 15.37 -12.41
N ILE A 235 20.62 15.32 -11.15
CA ILE A 235 21.41 14.81 -10.05
C ILE A 235 21.12 13.31 -9.97
N PHE A 236 22.06 12.50 -10.44
CA PHE A 236 22.07 11.09 -10.07
C PHE A 236 22.57 11.01 -8.62
N SER A 237 21.66 10.78 -7.68
CA SER A 237 22.05 10.27 -6.38
C SER A 237 22.18 8.77 -6.52
N ASP A 238 23.41 8.30 -6.48
CA ASP A 238 23.70 6.91 -6.17
C ASP A 238 23.17 6.67 -4.75
N PHE A 239 22.07 5.95 -4.64
CA PHE A 239 21.56 5.47 -3.35
C PHE A 239 22.41 4.29 -2.87
N ASP A 240 23.73 4.44 -2.88
CA ASP A 240 24.64 3.47 -2.26
C ASP A 240 24.67 3.64 -0.73
N LEU A 241 24.01 4.69 -0.17
CA LEU A 241 24.27 5.15 1.20
C LEU A 241 23.08 5.42 2.13
N THR A 242 21.83 5.12 1.77
CA THR A 242 20.70 5.17 2.76
C THR A 242 19.88 3.89 2.90
N CYS A 243 20.24 2.84 2.17
CA CYS A 243 19.94 1.45 2.47
C CYS A 243 21.15 0.65 1.97
N THR A 244 22.30 0.75 2.65
CA THR A 244 23.39 -0.16 2.30
C THR A 244 22.88 -1.58 2.48
N ILE A 245 22.87 -2.32 1.37
CA ILE A 245 22.83 -3.78 1.28
C ILE A 245 24.17 -4.35 1.81
N PHE A 246 24.82 -3.66 2.76
CA PHE A 246 25.68 -4.32 3.73
C PHE A 246 24.73 -5.10 4.66
N TYR A 247 24.26 -6.21 4.09
CA TYR A 247 23.95 -7.44 4.79
C TYR A 247 22.58 -7.55 5.48
N SER A 248 21.43 -7.32 4.83
CA SER A 248 20.18 -7.81 5.44
C SER A 248 20.23 -9.32 5.64
N SER A 249 20.58 -10.08 4.60
CA SER A 249 20.77 -11.53 4.68
C SER A 249 22.02 -11.93 5.48
N ALA A 250 23.13 -11.18 5.43
CA ALA A 250 24.31 -11.55 6.24
C ALA A 250 24.19 -11.18 7.71
N ILE A 251 23.54 -10.07 8.08
CA ILE A 251 23.17 -9.76 9.46
C ILE A 251 22.19 -10.82 9.96
N LEU A 252 21.18 -11.19 9.16
CA LEU A 252 20.25 -12.25 9.55
C LEU A 252 20.97 -13.61 9.67
N ALA A 253 21.92 -13.91 8.80
CA ALA A 253 22.74 -15.11 8.89
C ALA A 253 23.66 -15.07 10.12
N ASP A 254 24.28 -13.94 10.43
CA ASP A 254 25.11 -13.75 11.62
C ASP A 254 24.29 -13.91 12.90
N ILE A 255 23.09 -13.30 12.95
CA ILE A 255 22.13 -13.49 14.04
C ILE A 255 21.77 -14.98 14.14
N ALA A 256 21.46 -15.65 13.03
CA ALA A 256 21.15 -17.09 13.03
C ALA A 256 22.33 -17.93 13.54
N ILE A 257 23.56 -17.61 13.12
CA ILE A 257 24.80 -18.29 13.51
C ILE A 257 25.08 -18.12 15.00
N VAL A 258 24.88 -16.92 15.54
CA VAL A 258 25.09 -16.59 16.95
C VAL A 258 24.05 -17.26 17.85
N MET A 259 22.80 -17.33 17.39
CA MET A 259 21.69 -17.92 18.16
C MET A 259 21.56 -19.44 18.01
N ALA A 260 22.28 -20.05 17.08
CA ALA A 260 22.21 -21.49 16.85
C ALA A 260 22.90 -22.29 17.97
N PRO A 261 22.37 -23.50 18.29
CA PRO A 261 23.02 -24.39 19.24
C PRO A 261 24.45 -24.72 18.80
N LYS A 262 25.37 -24.78 19.75
CA LYS A 262 26.67 -25.41 19.53
C LYS A 262 26.45 -26.92 19.44
N SER A 263 27.26 -27.63 18.64
CA SER A 263 27.09 -29.05 18.29
C SER A 263 26.89 -30.03 19.46
N ASP A 264 27.21 -29.60 20.69
CA ASP A 264 27.26 -30.43 21.88
C ASP A 264 26.06 -30.22 22.85
N GLN A 265 25.06 -29.39 22.51
CA GLN A 265 23.87 -29.20 23.35
C GLN A 265 22.65 -29.96 22.79
N ALA A 266 22.14 -30.91 23.57
CA ALA A 266 20.95 -31.69 23.24
C ALA A 266 19.72 -30.78 23.05
N GLN A 267 19.08 -30.85 21.89
CA GLN A 267 17.83 -30.11 21.62
C GLN A 267 16.63 -30.81 22.31
N PRO A 268 15.77 -30.08 23.02
CA PRO A 268 14.50 -30.61 23.52
C PRO A 268 13.53 -30.90 22.37
N GLU A 269 12.78 -32.01 22.47
CA GLU A 269 11.97 -32.65 21.41
C GLU A 269 10.86 -31.78 20.74
N ASN A 270 10.62 -30.55 21.21
CA ASN A 270 9.55 -29.67 20.71
C ASN A 270 10.02 -28.46 19.89
N GLN A 271 11.30 -28.35 19.52
CA GLN A 271 11.80 -27.24 18.70
C GLN A 271 11.97 -27.63 17.22
N ILE A 272 11.75 -26.66 16.32
CA ILE A 272 12.05 -26.79 14.88
C ILE A 272 13.51 -27.18 14.73
N ALA A 273 13.79 -28.31 14.07
CA ALA A 273 15.15 -28.77 13.80
C ALA A 273 15.96 -27.65 13.10
N ARG A 274 16.88 -27.04 13.84
CA ARG A 274 17.71 -25.92 13.39
C ARG A 274 19.13 -26.41 13.12
N MET A 275 19.74 -25.91 12.05
CA MET A 275 21.15 -26.18 11.74
C MET A 275 22.03 -25.73 12.92
N SER A 276 23.11 -26.45 13.18
CA SER A 276 24.11 -26.03 14.15
C SER A 276 24.84 -24.77 13.69
N SER A 277 25.46 -24.03 14.61
CA SER A 277 26.23 -22.82 14.28
C SER A 277 27.33 -23.08 13.24
N ALA A 278 27.97 -24.26 13.27
CA ALA A 278 29.01 -24.65 12.32
C ALA A 278 28.43 -24.93 10.92
N GLU A 279 27.28 -25.60 10.84
CA GLU A 279 26.58 -25.88 9.58
C GLU A 279 26.06 -24.58 8.94
N LEU A 280 25.50 -23.67 9.75
CA LEU A 280 25.06 -22.36 9.27
C LEU A 280 26.21 -21.54 8.70
N ARG A 281 27.36 -21.47 9.38
CA ARG A 281 28.55 -20.78 8.86
C ARG A 281 29.00 -21.35 7.52
N LYS A 282 29.05 -22.68 7.40
CA LYS A 282 29.45 -23.34 6.16
C LYS A 282 28.48 -23.05 5.02
N ALA A 283 27.17 -23.13 5.29
CA ALA A 283 26.13 -22.82 4.31
C ALA A 283 26.18 -21.35 3.89
N TRP A 284 26.36 -20.44 4.85
CA TRP A 284 26.44 -19.01 4.58
C TRP A 284 27.65 -18.63 3.73
N VAL A 285 28.84 -19.17 4.05
CA VAL A 285 30.05 -18.96 3.23
C VAL A 285 29.83 -19.42 1.79
N LEU A 286 29.23 -20.60 1.60
CA LEU A 286 28.93 -21.11 0.26
C LEU A 286 27.96 -20.20 -0.51
N LEU A 287 26.85 -19.79 0.13
CA LEU A 287 25.85 -18.92 -0.49
C LEU A 287 26.42 -17.54 -0.84
N SER A 288 27.22 -16.96 0.07
CA SER A 288 27.84 -15.65 -0.15
C SER A 288 28.87 -15.68 -1.28
N GLY A 289 29.70 -16.73 -1.38
CA GLY A 289 30.65 -16.89 -2.48
C GLY A 289 29.93 -17.04 -3.83
N GLN A 290 28.90 -17.87 -3.89
CA GLN A 290 28.07 -18.03 -5.10
C GLN A 290 27.40 -16.72 -5.51
N TYR A 291 26.89 -15.94 -4.54
CA TYR A 291 26.31 -14.63 -4.81
C TYR A 291 27.32 -13.69 -5.46
N THR A 292 28.53 -13.57 -4.90
CA THR A 292 29.56 -12.67 -5.43
C THR A 292 29.95 -13.04 -6.87
N GLU A 293 30.22 -14.32 -7.14
CA GLU A 293 30.59 -14.80 -8.48
C GLU A 293 29.48 -14.54 -9.51
N GLU A 294 28.23 -14.87 -9.18
CA GLU A 294 27.10 -14.67 -10.08
C GLU A 294 26.72 -13.20 -10.25
N TYR A 295 26.90 -12.37 -9.20
CA TYR A 295 26.69 -10.93 -9.27
C TYR A 295 27.68 -10.30 -10.25
N GLU A 296 28.97 -10.61 -10.14
CA GLU A 296 29.99 -10.12 -11.07
C GLU A 296 29.64 -10.50 -12.52
N GLN A 297 29.24 -11.75 -12.76
CA GLN A 297 28.81 -12.20 -14.10
C GLN A 297 27.57 -11.45 -14.59
N CYS A 298 26.60 -11.18 -13.70
CA CYS A 298 25.41 -10.42 -14.04
C CYS A 298 25.78 -8.99 -14.44
N ILE A 299 26.62 -8.31 -13.64
CA ILE A 299 27.10 -6.95 -13.90
C ILE A 299 27.90 -6.87 -15.21
N GLU A 300 28.81 -7.82 -15.46
CA GLU A 300 29.56 -7.91 -16.73
C GLU A 300 28.64 -8.12 -17.94
N SER A 301 27.51 -8.82 -17.76
CA SER A 301 26.56 -9.06 -18.85
C SER A 301 25.70 -7.84 -19.21
N ILE A 302 25.44 -6.97 -18.23
CA ILE A 302 24.60 -5.76 -18.42
C ILE A 302 25.42 -4.50 -18.74
N LEU A 303 26.68 -4.44 -18.32
CA LEU A 303 27.55 -3.29 -18.58
C LEU A 303 28.16 -3.40 -19.98
N PRO A 304 27.88 -2.44 -20.88
CA PRO A 304 28.50 -2.44 -22.19
C PRO A 304 30.01 -2.18 -22.06
N PRO A 305 30.85 -2.83 -22.89
CA PRO A 305 32.30 -2.67 -22.86
C PRO A 305 32.77 -1.29 -23.32
N GLU A 306 31.90 -0.51 -23.97
CA GLU A 306 32.18 0.82 -24.49
C GLU A 306 31.12 1.84 -24.04
N LYS A 307 31.51 3.12 -24.11
CA LYS A 307 30.65 4.24 -23.74
C LYS A 307 29.53 4.38 -24.79
N VAL A 308 28.32 3.99 -24.43
CA VAL A 308 27.12 4.10 -25.26
C VAL A 308 26.31 5.35 -24.95
N GLU A 309 25.56 5.85 -25.93
CA GLU A 309 24.52 6.85 -25.68
C GLU A 309 23.39 6.24 -24.83
N PHE A 310 22.72 7.09 -24.06
CA PHE A 310 21.63 6.66 -23.18
C PHE A 310 20.48 6.04 -23.99
N ASN A 311 20.11 4.81 -23.65
CA ASN A 311 18.96 4.13 -24.21
C ASN A 311 18.11 3.55 -23.08
N TYR A 312 16.89 4.06 -22.95
CA TYR A 312 15.98 3.72 -21.87
C TYR A 312 15.53 2.25 -21.90
N GLU A 313 15.21 1.69 -23.08
CA GLU A 313 14.81 0.28 -23.21
C GLU A 313 15.94 -0.68 -22.82
N VAL A 314 17.19 -0.35 -23.18
CA VAL A 314 18.37 -1.13 -22.81
C VAL A 314 18.59 -1.08 -21.30
N LEU A 315 18.43 0.08 -20.67
CA LEU A 315 18.52 0.22 -19.22
C LEU A 315 17.44 -0.59 -18.49
N CYS A 316 16.19 -0.53 -18.95
CA CYS A 316 15.09 -1.33 -18.39
C CYS A 316 15.41 -2.84 -18.46
N LYS A 317 15.88 -3.34 -19.61
CA LYS A 317 16.28 -4.75 -19.76
C LYS A 317 17.43 -5.15 -18.83
N ALA A 318 18.42 -4.26 -18.65
CA ALA A 318 19.52 -4.49 -17.72
C ALA A 318 19.04 -4.57 -16.26
N LEU A 319 18.14 -3.67 -15.85
CA LEU A 319 17.56 -3.67 -14.50
C LEU A 319 16.66 -4.89 -14.26
N GLU A 320 15.92 -5.37 -15.26
CA GLU A 320 15.16 -6.62 -15.19
C GLU A 320 16.06 -7.83 -14.96
N GLN A 321 17.20 -7.91 -15.66
CA GLN A 321 18.17 -9.00 -15.47
C GLN A 321 18.77 -8.98 -14.06
N LEU A 322 19.14 -7.81 -13.54
CA LEU A 322 19.64 -7.66 -12.17
C LEU A 322 18.58 -8.04 -11.13
N SER A 323 17.32 -7.63 -11.33
CA SER A 323 16.19 -8.00 -10.48
C SER A 323 15.94 -9.52 -10.46
N ASP A 324 16.02 -10.16 -11.62
CA ASP A 324 15.90 -11.62 -11.76
C ASP A 324 17.03 -12.38 -11.06
N PHE A 325 18.27 -11.86 -11.12
CA PHE A 325 19.40 -12.37 -10.37
C PHE A 325 19.16 -12.28 -8.85
N GLU A 326 18.80 -11.09 -8.35
CA GLU A 326 18.53 -10.86 -6.92
C GLU A 326 17.41 -11.77 -6.40
N ARG A 327 16.35 -11.98 -7.20
CA ARG A 327 15.26 -12.90 -6.85
C ARG A 327 15.75 -14.34 -6.68
N LYS A 328 16.60 -14.83 -7.59
CA LYS A 328 17.18 -16.19 -7.51
C LYS A 328 18.14 -16.33 -6.33
N ALA A 329 18.97 -15.32 -6.09
CA ALA A 329 19.87 -15.29 -4.95
C ALA A 329 19.10 -15.39 -3.61
N ASN A 330 18.06 -14.58 -3.45
CA ASN A 330 17.22 -14.61 -2.26
C ASN A 330 16.46 -15.94 -2.12
N ALA A 331 15.97 -16.52 -3.21
CA ALA A 331 15.33 -17.85 -3.19
C ALA A 331 16.27 -18.94 -2.65
N ARG A 332 17.54 -18.95 -3.08
CA ARG A 332 18.55 -19.90 -2.55
C ARG A 332 18.77 -19.75 -1.05
N VAL A 333 18.80 -18.53 -0.52
CA VAL A 333 18.90 -18.29 0.92
C VAL A 333 17.70 -18.87 1.66
N VAL A 334 16.48 -18.68 1.14
CA VAL A 334 15.26 -19.24 1.73
C VAL A 334 15.26 -20.76 1.68
N GLU A 335 15.57 -21.36 0.52
CA GLU A 335 15.61 -22.81 0.31
C GLU A 335 16.68 -23.50 1.15
N SER A 336 17.81 -22.83 1.41
CA SER A 336 18.89 -23.35 2.26
C SER A 336 18.47 -23.53 3.72
N GLY A 337 17.39 -22.86 4.16
CA GLY A 337 16.93 -22.89 5.55
C GLY A 337 17.86 -22.16 6.53
N VAL A 338 18.88 -21.41 6.06
CA VAL A 338 19.82 -20.67 6.92
C VAL A 338 19.11 -19.69 7.86
N LEU A 339 17.97 -19.13 7.42
CA LEU A 339 17.16 -18.19 8.20
C LEU A 339 16.02 -18.85 8.97
N LYS A 340 15.89 -20.18 8.93
CA LYS A 340 14.76 -20.91 9.53
C LYS A 340 14.83 -20.81 11.06
N GLY A 341 13.71 -20.39 11.67
CA GLY A 341 13.58 -20.26 13.13
C GLY A 341 14.06 -18.93 13.71
N LEU A 342 14.34 -17.91 12.87
CA LEU A 342 14.50 -16.53 13.33
C LEU A 342 13.13 -15.88 13.56
N ASN A 343 12.93 -15.28 14.74
CA ASN A 343 11.73 -14.50 15.04
C ASN A 343 12.02 -12.99 15.09
N LEU A 344 10.97 -12.18 14.94
CA LEU A 344 11.07 -10.72 15.01
C LEU A 344 11.53 -10.20 16.39
N GLU A 345 11.30 -10.95 17.46
CA GLU A 345 11.75 -10.60 18.81
C GLU A 345 13.27 -10.71 18.97
N ASP A 346 13.90 -11.63 18.23
CA ASP A 346 15.36 -11.85 18.26
C ASP A 346 16.14 -10.65 17.71
N LYS A 347 15.49 -9.82 16.88
CA LYS A 347 16.08 -8.61 16.28
C LYS A 347 16.17 -7.42 17.24
N LYS A 348 15.44 -7.43 18.37
CA LYS A 348 15.45 -6.31 19.35
C LYS A 348 16.67 -6.30 20.27
N SER A 349 17.48 -7.37 20.23
CA SER A 349 18.65 -7.55 21.11
C SER A 349 19.98 -7.13 20.47
N TRP A 350 19.94 -6.59 19.24
CA TRP A 350 21.09 -6.17 18.43
C TRP A 350 21.06 -4.67 18.14
#